data_AF-A0A8D5ZIX2-F1
#
_entry.id   AF-A0A8D5ZIX2-F1
#
_cell.length_a   1.000
_cell.length_b   1.000
_cell.length_c   1.000
_cell.angle_alpha   90.00
_cell.angle_beta   90.00
_cell.angle_gamma   90.00
#
_symmetry.space_group_name_H-M   'P 1'
#
loop_
_entity.id
_entity.type
_entity.pdbx_description
1 polymer ?
#
loop_
_entity_poly.entity_id
_entity_poly.type
_entity_poly.pdbx_seq_one_letter_code
_entity_poly.pdbx_strand_id
1 'polypeptide(L)'
;MGERVFKPLKGSEESDGEATRAGLPLKVEGRGEFIILRLNEGEPEHWAHFEGEVVITFDKYYKPLKVEIEVKDTMDSEKALPDIKGYFTSDTPFIEIDLVKDGEPEHWAHFEGEVVITFDKYYKPLKVEIEVKDTMDSEKVLRDAGLLPPRREA
;
A
#
# COMPACT_ATOMS: atom_id res chain seq x y z
N MET A 1 3.34 -24.12 42.23
CA MET A 1 2.81 -23.97 40.87
C MET A 1 3.17 -22.57 40.41
N GLY A 2 3.99 -22.47 39.37
CA GLY A 2 4.84 -21.31 39.11
C GLY A 2 4.13 -20.16 38.40
N GLU A 3 4.40 -18.96 38.91
CA GLU A 3 4.25 -17.68 38.20
C GLU A 3 5.08 -17.70 36.91
N ARG A 4 4.45 -17.38 35.77
CA ARG A 4 5.17 -17.04 34.54
C ARG A 4 5.01 -15.54 34.28
N VAL A 5 5.95 -14.81 34.86
CA VAL A 5 6.26 -13.42 34.52
C VAL A 5 6.90 -13.41 33.14
N PHE A 6 6.25 -12.80 32.14
CA PHE A 6 6.92 -12.46 30.89
C PHE A 6 7.56 -11.09 31.05
N LYS A 7 8.90 -11.08 31.14
CA LYS A 7 9.72 -9.88 31.08
C LYS A 7 9.79 -9.37 29.63
N PRO A 8 9.83 -8.05 29.40
CA PRO A 8 10.14 -7.51 28.09
C PRO A 8 11.60 -7.82 27.75
N LEU A 9 11.85 -8.25 26.50
CA LEU A 9 13.20 -8.32 25.95
C LEU A 9 13.66 -6.89 25.69
N LYS A 10 14.66 -6.44 26.44
CA LYS A 10 15.40 -5.20 26.19
C LYS A 10 16.84 -5.57 25.82
N GLY A 11 17.31 -5.03 24.71
CA GLY A 11 18.74 -4.79 24.50
C GLY A 11 19.34 -5.42 23.25
N SER A 12 19.23 -4.73 22.13
CA SER A 12 20.40 -4.48 21.29
C SER A 12 20.40 -2.98 21.06
N GLU A 13 21.20 -2.26 21.86
CA GLU A 13 21.57 -0.88 21.60
C GLU A 13 22.49 -0.84 20.37
N GLU A 14 22.50 0.33 19.72
CA GLU A 14 23.41 0.74 18.64
C GLU A 14 22.98 0.40 17.20
N SER A 15 21.95 1.11 16.74
CA SER A 15 22.22 2.18 15.77
C SER A 15 21.14 3.23 15.88
N ASP A 16 21.59 4.43 16.27
CA ASP A 16 20.93 5.72 16.09
C ASP A 16 20.68 5.94 14.59
N GLY A 17 19.73 5.17 14.06
CA GLY A 17 19.11 5.35 12.77
C GLY A 17 17.71 5.86 13.04
N GLU A 18 17.65 7.07 13.60
CA GLU A 18 16.49 7.94 13.55
C GLU A 18 16.22 8.24 12.06
N ALA A 19 15.82 7.20 11.30
CA ALA A 19 15.14 7.34 10.04
C ALA A 19 13.76 7.86 10.44
N THR A 20 13.73 9.14 10.80
CA THR A 20 12.80 10.15 10.30
C THR A 20 11.85 9.51 9.30
N ARG A 21 10.87 8.75 9.79
CA ARG A 21 9.64 8.47 9.06
C ARG A 21 8.92 9.81 9.13
N ALA A 22 9.42 10.74 8.33
CA ALA A 22 8.80 12.01 8.07
C ALA A 22 7.34 11.66 7.79
N GLY A 23 6.45 12.10 8.68
CA GLY A 23 5.02 12.05 8.49
C GLY A 23 4.67 12.95 7.32
N LEU A 24 5.01 12.51 6.12
CA LEU A 24 4.56 13.10 4.88
C LEU A 24 3.06 12.81 4.76
N PRO A 25 2.28 13.73 4.19
CA PRO A 25 0.83 13.61 4.13
C PRO A 25 0.47 12.51 3.14
N LEU A 26 0.43 11.27 3.63
CA LEU A 26 -0.08 10.14 2.88
C LEU A 26 -1.53 10.45 2.50
N LYS A 27 -1.78 10.58 1.20
CA LYS A 27 -3.10 10.91 0.67
C LYS A 27 -3.56 9.78 -0.24
N VAL A 28 -4.70 9.21 0.11
CA VAL A 28 -5.43 8.25 -0.72
C VAL A 28 -6.58 9.00 -1.40
N GLU A 29 -6.71 8.89 -2.71
CA GLU A 29 -7.81 9.50 -3.46
C GLU A 29 -8.28 8.59 -4.61
N GLY A 30 -9.60 8.48 -4.80
CA GLY A 30 -10.20 7.86 -5.99
C GLY A 30 -10.33 8.89 -7.13
N ARG A 31 -10.03 8.48 -8.36
CA ARG A 31 -10.20 9.27 -9.59
C ARG A 31 -10.73 8.40 -10.71
N GLY A 32 -12.06 8.35 -10.86
CA GLY A 32 -12.66 7.39 -11.78
C GLY A 32 -12.33 5.97 -11.33
N GLU A 33 -11.77 5.16 -12.21
CA GLU A 33 -11.38 3.77 -11.90
C GLU A 33 -9.97 3.67 -11.29
N PHE A 34 -9.32 4.79 -11.01
CA PHE A 34 -7.99 4.83 -10.42
C PHE A 34 -8.03 5.10 -8.91
N ILE A 35 -7.28 4.32 -8.15
CA ILE A 35 -6.92 4.59 -6.76
C ILE A 35 -5.50 5.14 -6.74
N ILE A 36 -5.31 6.34 -6.18
CA ILE A 36 -4.01 7.02 -6.15
C ILE A 36 -3.56 7.15 -4.70
N LEU A 37 -2.38 6.61 -4.42
CA LEU A 37 -1.69 6.67 -3.13
C LEU A 37 -0.46 7.56 -3.30
N ARG A 38 -0.49 8.77 -2.72
CA ARG A 38 0.68 9.65 -2.68
C ARG A 38 1.47 9.38 -1.42
N LEU A 39 2.67 8.84 -1.58
CA LEU A 39 3.53 8.40 -0.48
C LEU A 39 4.56 9.47 -0.10
N ASN A 40 5.11 10.17 -1.09
CA ASN A 40 6.14 11.19 -0.90
C ASN A 40 6.11 12.24 -2.03
N GLU A 41 6.75 13.38 -1.81
CA GLU A 41 7.03 14.38 -2.84
C GLU A 41 8.39 14.13 -3.50
N GLY A 42 8.54 14.46 -4.77
CA GLY A 42 9.80 14.29 -5.50
C GLY A 42 9.62 14.35 -7.02
N GLU A 43 10.75 14.30 -7.74
CA GLU A 43 10.76 14.21 -9.20
C GLU A 43 10.79 12.73 -9.63
N PRO A 44 9.86 12.28 -10.49
CA PRO A 44 9.81 10.90 -10.94
C PRO A 44 10.92 10.61 -11.96
N GLU A 45 11.76 9.62 -11.67
CA GLU A 45 12.80 9.14 -12.59
C GLU A 45 12.67 7.66 -12.96
N HIS A 46 12.06 6.86 -12.07
CA HIS A 46 11.87 5.42 -12.29
C HIS A 46 10.42 5.02 -12.06
N TRP A 47 10.03 3.88 -12.65
CA TRP A 47 8.71 3.30 -12.47
C TRP A 47 8.75 1.79 -12.56
N ALA A 48 7.76 1.15 -11.94
CA ALA A 48 7.42 -0.25 -12.08
C ALA A 48 5.94 -0.35 -12.42
N HIS A 49 5.62 -1.05 -13.49
CA HIS A 49 4.28 -1.45 -13.91
C HIS A 49 4.09 -2.97 -13.97
N PHE A 50 3.04 -3.43 -13.30
CA PHE A 50 2.70 -4.84 -13.22
C PHE A 50 1.20 -5.00 -12.97
N GLU A 51 0.68 -6.18 -13.29
CA GLU A 51 -0.66 -6.59 -12.91
C GLU A 51 -0.61 -7.31 -11.55
N GLY A 52 -1.62 -7.08 -10.72
CA GLY A 52 -1.68 -7.72 -9.41
C GLY A 52 -3.08 -7.83 -8.82
N GLU A 53 -3.19 -8.73 -7.85
CA GLU A 53 -4.33 -8.78 -6.93
C GLU A 53 -4.07 -7.80 -5.79
N VAL A 54 -5.04 -6.94 -5.51
CA VAL A 54 -4.92 -5.86 -4.53
C VAL A 54 -5.97 -6.04 -3.44
N VAL A 55 -5.51 -6.04 -2.20
CA VAL A 55 -6.37 -6.02 -1.01
C VAL A 55 -6.15 -4.72 -0.26
N ILE A 56 -7.21 -3.94 -0.10
CA ILE A 56 -7.20 -2.75 0.78
C ILE A 56 -7.98 -3.09 2.04
N THR A 57 -7.34 -2.89 3.20
CA THR A 57 -7.99 -3.01 4.51
C THR A 57 -8.39 -1.63 5.02
N PHE A 58 -9.56 -1.54 5.66
CA PHE A 58 -10.13 -0.30 6.17
C PHE A 58 -10.59 -0.44 7.62
N ASP A 59 -10.64 0.68 8.34
CA ASP A 59 -11.33 0.77 9.62
C ASP A 59 -12.86 0.83 9.45
N LYS A 60 -13.58 0.87 10.57
CA LYS A 60 -15.05 1.01 10.63
C LYS A 60 -15.63 2.26 9.98
N TYR A 61 -14.81 3.27 9.68
CA TYR A 61 -15.20 4.49 8.99
C TYR A 61 -14.76 4.49 7.53
N TYR A 62 -14.39 3.33 6.99
CA TYR A 62 -13.88 3.17 5.63
C TYR A 62 -12.61 3.99 5.37
N LYS A 63 -11.81 4.26 6.41
CA LYS A 63 -10.49 4.86 6.25
C LYS A 63 -9.49 3.75 5.87
N PRO A 64 -8.76 3.87 4.74
CA PRO A 64 -7.74 2.89 4.37
C PRO A 64 -6.64 2.79 5.43
N LEU A 65 -6.31 1.57 5.84
CA LEU A 65 -5.27 1.25 6.83
C LEU A 65 -4.03 0.65 6.17
N LYS A 66 -4.25 -0.29 5.24
CA LYS A 66 -3.18 -1.08 4.61
C LYS A 66 -3.56 -1.44 3.19
N VAL A 67 -2.56 -1.54 2.31
CA VAL A 67 -2.69 -2.06 0.94
C VAL A 67 -1.71 -3.22 0.80
N GLU A 68 -2.22 -4.35 0.31
CA GLU A 68 -1.44 -5.54 0.00
C GLU A 68 -1.59 -5.82 -1.49
N ILE A 69 -0.47 -6.12 -2.15
CA ILE A 69 -0.42 -6.34 -3.59
C ILE A 69 0.36 -7.62 -3.86
N GLU A 70 -0.29 -8.60 -4.48
CA GLU A 70 0.36 -9.77 -5.04
C GLU A 70 0.66 -9.52 -6.52
N VAL A 71 1.94 -9.47 -6.88
CA VAL A 71 2.39 -9.28 -8.26
C VAL A 71 2.14 -10.56 -9.06
N LYS A 72 1.26 -10.49 -10.07
CA LYS A 72 0.92 -11.62 -10.95
C LYS A 72 1.77 -11.63 -12.22
N ASP A 73 1.92 -10.48 -12.86
CA ASP A 73 2.71 -10.35 -14.09
C ASP A 73 3.47 -9.01 -14.13
N THR A 74 4.78 -9.10 -14.37
CA THR A 74 5.64 -7.94 -14.51
C THR A 74 5.65 -7.48 -15.96
N MET A 75 4.78 -6.53 -16.32
CA MET A 75 4.61 -6.11 -17.71
C MET A 75 5.88 -5.43 -18.27
N ASP A 76 6.33 -4.36 -17.61
CA ASP A 76 7.50 -3.56 -18.05
C ASP A 76 8.58 -3.42 -16.95
N SER A 77 8.42 -4.15 -15.83
CA SER A 77 9.07 -3.86 -14.53
C SER A 77 10.38 -4.59 -14.21
N GLU A 78 10.99 -5.28 -15.17
CA GLU A 78 12.03 -6.28 -14.88
C GLU A 78 13.27 -5.74 -14.11
N LYS A 79 13.45 -4.42 -14.03
CA LYS A 79 14.62 -3.80 -13.37
C LYS A 79 14.33 -3.02 -12.08
N ALA A 80 13.10 -2.56 -11.84
CA ALA A 80 12.81 -1.65 -10.72
C ALA A 80 12.26 -2.35 -9.49
N LEU A 81 11.51 -3.45 -9.66
CA LEU A 81 10.94 -4.23 -8.56
C LEU A 81 11.96 -4.76 -7.53
N PRO A 82 13.15 -5.26 -7.93
CA PRO A 82 14.14 -5.77 -6.97
C PRO A 82 14.74 -4.70 -6.04
N ASP A 83 14.67 -3.43 -6.45
CA ASP A 83 15.23 -2.28 -5.75
C ASP A 83 14.20 -1.58 -4.85
N ILE A 84 12.98 -2.09 -4.80
CA ILE A 84 11.93 -1.65 -3.88
C ILE A 84 12.29 -2.11 -2.46
N LYS A 85 13.21 -1.41 -1.80
CA LYS A 85 13.65 -1.70 -0.44
C LYS A 85 13.50 -0.48 0.47
N GLY A 86 13.05 -0.71 1.71
CA GLY A 86 13.07 0.28 2.80
C GLY A 86 11.76 1.00 3.11
N TYR A 87 10.78 1.01 2.19
CA TYR A 87 9.46 1.65 2.43
C TYR A 87 8.29 0.66 2.46
N PHE A 88 8.48 -0.53 1.90
CA PHE A 88 7.49 -1.60 1.85
C PHE A 88 8.08 -2.85 2.51
N THR A 89 7.21 -3.69 3.08
CA THR A 89 7.55 -5.08 3.33
C THR A 89 7.42 -5.79 1.99
N SER A 90 8.53 -6.20 1.38
CA SER A 90 8.52 -6.89 0.10
C SER A 90 9.41 -8.13 0.15
N ASP A 91 8.77 -9.29 0.10
CA ASP A 91 9.36 -10.52 -0.37
C ASP A 91 8.74 -10.71 -1.76
N THR A 92 9.43 -10.33 -2.84
CA THR A 92 8.90 -10.50 -4.21
C THR A 92 8.36 -11.92 -4.35
N PRO A 93 7.06 -12.15 -4.62
CA PRO A 93 6.11 -11.32 -5.39
C PRO A 93 5.09 -10.49 -4.58
N PHE A 94 5.31 -10.21 -3.30
CA PHE A 94 4.33 -9.50 -2.45
C PHE A 94 4.82 -8.11 -2.04
N ILE A 95 3.94 -7.10 -2.09
CA ILE A 95 4.21 -5.73 -1.66
C ILE A 95 3.16 -5.32 -0.63
N GLU A 96 3.61 -4.95 0.56
CA GLU A 96 2.76 -4.42 1.62
C GLU A 96 3.03 -2.92 1.88
N ILE A 97 1.95 -2.14 1.95
CA ILE A 97 1.97 -0.69 2.20
C ILE A 97 1.11 -0.38 3.42
N ASP A 98 1.75 -0.06 4.54
CA ASP A 98 1.07 0.50 5.71
C ASP A 98 0.72 1.97 5.46
N LEU A 99 -0.58 2.29 5.44
CA LEU A 99 -1.07 3.66 5.27
C LEU A 99 -1.27 4.35 6.61
N VAL A 100 -1.76 3.61 7.60
CA VAL A 100 -2.00 4.09 8.96
C VAL A 100 -1.53 3.01 9.94
N LYS A 101 -0.69 3.39 10.90
CA LYS A 101 -0.12 2.44 11.88
C LYS A 101 -1.10 2.02 12.98
N ASP A 102 -2.08 2.87 13.26
CA ASP A 102 -3.03 2.68 14.35
C ASP A 102 -4.45 2.61 13.78
N GLY A 103 -5.03 1.40 13.75
CA GLY A 103 -6.40 1.16 13.29
C GLY A 103 -6.79 -0.31 13.43
N GLU A 104 -8.04 -0.56 13.83
CA GLU A 104 -8.60 -1.90 13.88
C GLU A 104 -9.28 -2.23 12.54
N PRO A 105 -8.91 -3.33 11.87
CA PRO A 105 -9.48 -3.70 10.59
C PRO A 105 -10.93 -4.19 10.74
N GLU A 106 -11.85 -3.59 10.00
CA GLU A 106 -13.27 -3.99 9.99
C GLU A 106 -13.80 -4.29 8.59
N HIS A 107 -13.25 -3.65 7.56
CA HIS A 107 -13.65 -3.85 6.18
C HIS A 107 -12.44 -4.12 5.30
N TRP A 108 -12.67 -4.79 4.18
CA TRP A 108 -11.66 -5.05 3.17
C TRP A 108 -12.28 -5.05 1.78
N ALA A 109 -11.46 -4.74 0.78
CA ALA A 109 -11.83 -4.87 -0.62
C ALA A 109 -10.74 -5.59 -1.40
N HIS A 110 -11.16 -6.51 -2.28
CA HIS A 110 -10.27 -7.32 -3.10
C HIS A 110 -10.64 -7.16 -4.57
N PHE A 111 -9.63 -6.84 -5.38
CA PHE A 111 -9.80 -6.56 -6.79
C PHE A 111 -8.51 -6.82 -7.55
N GLU A 112 -8.64 -7.02 -8.85
CA GLU A 112 -7.52 -7.08 -9.78
C GLU A 112 -7.27 -5.68 -10.35
N GLY A 113 -6.00 -5.33 -10.54
CA GLY A 113 -5.65 -4.05 -11.14
C GLY A 113 -4.28 -3.97 -11.77
N GLU A 114 -4.12 -2.98 -12.65
CA GLU A 114 -2.82 -2.54 -13.13
C GLU A 114 -2.22 -1.56 -12.11
N VAL A 115 -1.00 -1.86 -11.66
CA VAL A 115 -0.31 -1.09 -10.63
C VAL A 115 0.92 -0.43 -11.21
N VAL A 116 0.99 0.90 -11.09
CA VAL A 116 2.17 1.69 -11.42
C VAL A 116 2.73 2.32 -10.16
N ILE A 117 3.93 1.92 -9.79
CA ILE A 117 4.70 2.58 -8.73
C ILE A 117 5.72 3.50 -9.37
N THR A 118 5.76 4.77 -8.96
CA THR A 118 6.75 5.75 -9.41
C THR A 118 7.73 6.06 -8.29
N PHE A 119 9.00 6.21 -8.65
CA PHE A 119 10.10 6.42 -7.72
C PHE A 119 10.97 7.62 -8.12
N ASP A 120 11.68 8.16 -7.14
CA ASP A 120 12.78 9.10 -7.38
C ASP A 120 14.05 8.38 -7.90
N LYS A 121 15.11 9.15 -8.16
CA LYS A 121 16.42 8.63 -8.60
C LYS A 121 17.13 7.68 -7.64
N TYR A 122 16.66 7.61 -6.40
CA TYR A 122 17.17 6.71 -5.37
C TYR A 122 16.23 5.53 -5.13
N TYR A 123 15.27 5.30 -6.04
CA TYR A 123 14.24 4.26 -5.92
C TYR A 123 13.36 4.41 -4.68
N LYS A 124 13.22 5.63 -4.15
CA LYS A 124 12.24 5.91 -3.10
C LYS A 124 10.86 6.07 -3.72
N PRO A 125 9.82 5.37 -3.22
CA PRO A 125 8.50 5.44 -3.81
C PRO A 125 7.87 6.81 -3.54
N LEU A 126 7.32 7.40 -4.60
CA LEU A 126 6.64 8.68 -4.58
C LEU A 126 5.12 8.50 -4.62
N LYS A 127 4.64 7.62 -5.51
CA LYS A 127 3.22 7.44 -5.79
C LYS A 127 2.95 6.02 -6.29
N VAL A 128 1.83 5.46 -5.87
CA VAL A 128 1.24 4.24 -6.42
C VAL A 128 -0.09 4.61 -7.07
N GLU A 129 -0.25 4.21 -8.32
CA GLU A 129 -1.50 4.32 -9.07
C GLU A 129 -2.01 2.91 -9.36
N ILE A 130 -3.28 2.67 -9.08
CA ILE A 130 -3.91 1.38 -9.26
C ILE A 130 -5.15 1.59 -10.11
N GLU A 131 -5.14 1.08 -11.33
CA GLU A 131 -6.33 0.99 -12.17
C GLU A 131 -7.12 -0.26 -11.77
N VAL A 132 -8.36 -0.09 -11.33
CA VAL A 132 -9.23 -1.20 -10.95
C VAL A 132 -9.78 -1.84 -12.21
N LYS A 133 -9.35 -3.07 -12.53
CA LYS A 133 -9.81 -3.83 -13.70
C LYS A 133 -11.07 -4.63 -13.40
N ASP A 134 -11.06 -5.37 -12.31
CA ASP A 134 -12.19 -6.18 -11.89
C ASP A 134 -12.30 -6.22 -10.36
N THR A 135 -13.51 -5.98 -9.85
CA THR A 135 -13.77 -6.07 -8.41
C THR A 135 -14.28 -7.47 -8.10
N MET A 136 -13.47 -8.25 -7.39
CA MET A 136 -13.81 -9.64 -7.04
C MET A 136 -14.77 -9.67 -5.85
N ASP A 137 -14.38 -8.99 -4.78
CA ASP A 137 -15.17 -8.85 -3.56
C ASP A 137 -15.20 -7.40 -3.10
N SER A 138 -16.36 -6.99 -2.57
CA SER A 138 -16.50 -5.74 -1.83
C SER A 138 -16.35 -4.43 -2.65
N GLU A 139 -16.81 -4.41 -3.90
CA GLU A 139 -17.00 -3.17 -4.71
C GLU A 139 -17.72 -2.07 -3.91
N LYS A 140 -18.70 -2.47 -3.08
CA LYS A 140 -19.42 -1.57 -2.18
C LYS A 140 -18.48 -0.88 -1.17
N VAL A 141 -17.51 -1.59 -0.60
CA VAL A 141 -16.55 -1.04 0.37
C VAL A 141 -15.70 0.04 -0.30
N LEU A 142 -15.23 -0.20 -1.53
CA LEU A 142 -14.47 0.80 -2.29
C LEU A 142 -15.30 2.06 -2.58
N ARG A 143 -16.58 1.90 -2.89
CA ARG A 143 -17.50 3.04 -3.08
C ARG A 143 -17.78 3.79 -1.78
N ASP A 144 -18.05 3.09 -0.70
CA ASP A 144 -18.32 3.68 0.62
C ASP A 144 -17.07 4.42 1.15
N ALA A 145 -15.87 3.94 0.79
CA ALA A 145 -14.59 4.62 1.03
C ALA A 145 -14.31 5.81 0.08
N GLY A 146 -15.19 6.06 -0.90
CA GLY A 146 -15.02 7.13 -1.90
C GLY A 146 -13.87 6.88 -2.90
N LEU A 147 -13.43 5.62 -3.05
CA LEU A 147 -12.34 5.23 -3.94
C LEU A 147 -12.81 4.85 -5.35
N LEU A 148 -14.08 4.50 -5.51
CA LEU A 148 -14.73 4.29 -6.79
C LEU A 148 -15.88 5.29 -7.00
N PRO A 149 -16.21 5.64 -8.26
CA PRO A 149 -17.35 6.49 -8.54
C PRO A 149 -18.65 5.81 -8.08
N PRO A 150 -19.67 6.62 -7.72
CA PRO A 150 -21.00 6.09 -7.45
C PRO A 150 -21.50 5.35 -8.67
N ARG A 151 -22.16 4.20 -8.46
CA ARG A 151 -22.75 3.42 -9.54
C ARG A 151 -23.66 4.35 -10.34
N ARG A 152 -23.42 4.50 -11.64
CA ARG A 152 -24.41 5.13 -12.51
C ARG A 152 -25.62 4.20 -12.50
N GLU A 153 -26.70 4.64 -11.88
CA GLU A 153 -28.00 3.98 -12.05
C GLU A 153 -28.34 4.09 -13.55
N ALA A 154 -28.44 2.93 -14.20
CA ALA A 154 -28.80 2.80 -15.61
C ALA A 154 -30.32 2.95 -15.80
#